data_AF-A0A8S0GTL1-F1
#
_entry.id   AF-A0A8S0GTL1-F1
#
_cell.length_a   1.000
_cell.length_b   1.000
_cell.length_c   1.000
_cell.angle_alpha   90.00
_cell.angle_beta   90.00
_cell.angle_gamma   90.00
#
_symmetry.space_group_name_H-M   'P 1'
#
loop_
_entity.id
_entity.type
_entity.pdbx_description
1 polymer ?
#
loop_
_entity_poly.entity_id
_entity_poly.type
_entity_poly.pdbx_seq_one_letter_code
_entity_poly.pdbx_strand_id
1 'polypeptide(L)'
;MAPYAFEPHLARLLRISLPLGLGGALLYGYWAAYAPGGGLEVLGYGISQLTAPLLSASYAMLLLKAFGSAPGQRLCRRLAPLGRMSLSNYLLQSLILGLLFTGYGLGLVNHLPPLWIVLLVAAIYLLQMQLSTLWLRSHQYGPCEWLLRAVTIAAWPSWRKRLAA
;
A
#
# COMPACT_ATOMS: atom_id res chain seq x y z
N MET A 1 -5.62 -1.32 25.07
CA MET A 1 -6.70 -2.23 24.61
C MET A 1 -6.08 -3.15 23.56
N ALA A 2 -5.46 -4.25 23.99
CA ALA A 2 -4.79 -5.18 23.08
C ALA A 2 -5.86 -6.13 22.49
N PRO A 3 -6.16 -6.11 21.18
CA PRO A 3 -7.26 -6.89 20.63
C PRO A 3 -6.89 -8.33 20.22
N TYR A 4 -5.63 -8.77 20.40
CA TYR A 4 -5.14 -10.03 19.81
C TYR A 4 -4.37 -10.90 20.83
N ALA A 5 -4.63 -12.21 20.83
CA ALA A 5 -4.00 -13.20 21.71
C ALA A 5 -2.47 -13.32 21.55
N PHE A 6 -1.88 -12.81 20.46
CA PHE A 6 -0.47 -13.00 20.10
C PHE A 6 0.46 -11.81 20.46
N GLU A 7 -0.07 -10.72 21.01
CA GLU A 7 0.70 -9.56 21.49
C GLU A 7 1.95 -9.90 22.34
N PRO A 8 1.89 -10.81 23.34
CA PRO A 8 3.07 -11.09 24.17
C PRO A 8 4.21 -11.80 23.42
N HIS A 9 3.89 -12.51 22.34
CA HIS A 9 4.87 -13.24 21.55
C HIS A 9 5.43 -12.42 20.37
N LEU A 10 4.71 -11.38 19.95
CA LEU A 10 5.05 -10.56 18.78
C LEU A 10 6.47 -9.98 18.86
N ALA A 11 6.85 -9.41 20.00
CA ALA A 11 8.18 -8.82 20.18
C ALA A 11 9.30 -9.87 20.14
N ARG A 12 9.04 -11.08 20.65
CA ARG A 12 10.00 -12.19 20.63
C ARG A 12 10.16 -12.73 19.21
N LEU A 13 9.05 -12.94 18.50
CA LEU A 13 9.05 -13.39 17.11
C LEU A 13 9.77 -12.40 16.21
N LEU A 14 9.54 -11.10 16.37
CA LEU A 14 10.25 -10.05 15.63
C LEU A 14 11.76 -10.08 15.87
N ARG A 15 12.22 -10.26 17.10
CA ARG A 15 13.67 -10.34 17.41
C ARG A 15 14.38 -11.51 16.74
N ILE A 16 13.66 -12.56 16.37
CA ILE A 16 14.22 -13.75 15.73
C ILE A 16 14.07 -13.66 14.20
N SER A 17 12.85 -13.41 13.73
CA SER A 17 12.52 -13.40 12.30
C SER A 17 13.13 -12.24 11.54
N LEU A 18 13.23 -11.05 12.15
CA LEU A 18 13.75 -9.85 11.49
C LEU A 18 15.25 -9.98 11.15
N PRO A 19 16.17 -10.28 12.09
CA PRO A 19 17.59 -10.41 11.75
C PRO A 19 17.85 -11.58 10.81
N LEU A 20 17.09 -12.69 10.93
CA LEU A 20 17.28 -13.85 10.08
C LEU A 20 16.80 -13.58 8.63
N GLY A 21 15.63 -12.95 8.50
CA GLY A 21 15.09 -12.49 7.22
C GLY A 21 15.96 -11.43 6.55
N LEU A 22 16.36 -10.42 7.32
CA LEU A 22 17.19 -9.31 6.83
C LEU A 22 18.60 -9.80 6.48
N GLY A 23 19.17 -10.69 7.29
CA GLY A 23 20.48 -11.28 7.06
C GLY A 23 20.54 -12.04 5.72
N GLY A 24 19.54 -12.88 5.44
CA GLY A 24 19.49 -13.60 4.16
C GLY A 24 19.35 -12.67 2.94
N ALA A 25 18.51 -11.62 3.04
CA ALA A 25 18.36 -10.63 1.99
C ALA A 25 19.64 -9.79 1.77
N LEU A 26 20.32 -9.37 2.85
CA LEU A 26 21.57 -8.61 2.77
C LEU A 26 22.73 -9.45 2.24
N LEU A 27 22.83 -10.72 2.62
CA LEU A 27 23.83 -11.66 2.09
C LEU A 27 23.68 -11.82 0.58
N TYR A 28 22.45 -12.05 0.10
CA TYR A 28 22.19 -12.08 -1.34
C TYR A 28 22.53 -10.75 -2.01
N GLY A 29 22.06 -9.62 -1.46
CA GLY A 29 22.36 -8.29 -2.03
C GLY A 29 23.86 -7.99 -2.10
N TYR A 30 24.63 -8.41 -1.10
CA TYR A 30 26.08 -8.26 -1.10
C TYR A 30 26.74 -9.13 -2.18
N TRP A 31 26.43 -10.42 -2.25
CA TRP A 31 27.03 -11.30 -3.26
C TRP A 31 26.56 -10.98 -4.68
N ALA A 32 25.32 -10.57 -4.88
CA ALA A 32 24.83 -10.09 -6.17
C ALA A 32 25.57 -8.81 -6.63
N ALA A 33 25.94 -7.92 -5.69
CA ALA A 33 26.66 -6.69 -6.01
C ALA A 33 28.15 -6.90 -6.30
N TYR A 34 28.81 -7.81 -5.57
CA TYR A 34 30.28 -7.95 -5.59
C TYR A 34 30.80 -9.24 -6.23
N ALA A 35 29.95 -10.26 -6.43
CA ALA A 35 30.31 -11.53 -7.05
C ALA A 35 29.22 -12.05 -8.01
N PRO A 36 28.77 -11.24 -8.99
CA PRO A 36 27.69 -11.62 -9.89
C PRO A 36 28.07 -12.81 -10.78
N GLY A 37 27.10 -13.66 -11.08
CA GLY A 37 27.22 -14.88 -11.88
C GLY A 37 27.94 -16.04 -11.21
N GLY A 38 28.41 -15.88 -9.96
CA GLY A 38 29.16 -16.90 -9.23
C GLY A 38 28.28 -17.88 -8.45
N GLY A 39 28.86 -19.02 -8.05
CA GLY A 39 28.17 -19.99 -7.18
C GLY A 39 27.75 -19.42 -5.82
N LEU A 40 28.47 -18.41 -5.32
CA LEU A 40 28.11 -17.68 -4.10
C LEU A 40 26.82 -16.86 -4.26
N GLU A 41 26.59 -16.27 -5.44
CA GLU A 41 25.33 -15.58 -5.72
C GLU A 41 24.16 -16.56 -5.70
N VAL A 42 24.31 -17.72 -6.33
CA VAL A 42 23.27 -18.76 -6.37
C VAL A 42 22.93 -19.26 -4.96
N LEU A 43 23.96 -19.49 -4.12
CA LEU A 43 23.77 -19.85 -2.72
C LEU A 43 23.08 -18.72 -1.93
N GLY A 44 23.50 -17.47 -2.13
CA GLY A 44 22.87 -16.28 -1.55
C GLY A 44 21.40 -16.18 -1.91
N TYR A 45 21.07 -16.37 -3.18
CA TYR A 45 19.70 -16.37 -3.66
C TYR A 45 18.87 -17.46 -2.96
N GLY A 46 19.39 -18.69 -2.86
CA GLY A 46 18.73 -19.78 -2.13
C GLY A 46 18.45 -19.42 -0.66
N ILE A 47 19.43 -18.86 0.04
CA ILE A 47 19.27 -18.39 1.43
C ILE A 47 18.23 -17.27 1.51
N SER A 48 18.25 -16.30 0.60
CA SER A 48 17.28 -15.21 0.54
C SER A 48 15.85 -15.75 0.35
N GLN A 49 15.65 -16.71 -0.55
CA GLN A 49 14.33 -17.30 -0.78
C GLN A 49 13.81 -18.08 0.43
N LEU A 50 14.67 -18.80 1.14
CA LEU A 50 14.31 -19.52 2.37
C LEU A 50 13.97 -18.57 3.53
N THR A 51 14.65 -17.42 3.61
CA THR A 51 14.48 -16.43 4.69
C THR A 51 13.44 -15.35 4.35
N ALA A 52 13.03 -15.22 3.09
CA ALA A 52 12.06 -14.23 2.63
C ALA A 52 10.69 -14.31 3.35
N PRO A 53 10.10 -15.49 3.63
CA PRO A 53 8.87 -15.56 4.40
C PRO A 53 9.01 -14.96 5.82
N LEU A 54 10.17 -15.13 6.45
CA LEU A 54 10.45 -14.58 7.78
C LEU A 54 10.60 -13.06 7.73
N LEU A 55 11.25 -12.53 6.69
CA LEU A 55 11.33 -11.09 6.46
C LEU A 55 9.94 -10.49 6.19
N SER A 56 9.13 -11.15 5.36
CA SER A 56 7.74 -10.76 5.08
C SER A 56 6.88 -10.74 6.35
N ALA A 57 6.94 -11.81 7.16
CA ALA A 57 6.27 -11.88 8.45
C ALA A 57 6.74 -10.77 9.40
N SER A 58 8.04 -10.45 9.39
CA SER A 58 8.61 -9.35 10.18
C SER A 58 8.02 -8.00 9.78
N TYR A 59 7.90 -7.71 8.48
CA TYR A 59 7.23 -6.49 8.01
C TYR A 59 5.77 -6.45 8.47
N ALA A 60 5.01 -7.53 8.34
CA ALA A 60 3.63 -7.60 8.80
C ALA A 60 3.51 -7.34 10.32
N MET A 61 4.35 -7.97 11.13
CA MET A 61 4.39 -7.79 12.58
C MET A 61 4.78 -6.35 12.98
N LEU A 62 5.75 -5.74 12.29
CA LEU A 62 6.12 -4.34 12.49
C LEU A 62 4.97 -3.40 12.14
N LEU A 63 4.27 -3.63 11.03
CA LEU A 63 3.11 -2.83 10.62
C LEU A 63 1.94 -2.98 11.60
N LEU A 64 1.66 -4.19 12.08
CA LEU A 64 0.64 -4.42 13.11
C LEU A 64 0.95 -3.63 14.38
N LYS A 65 2.20 -3.70 14.86
CA LYS A 65 2.65 -2.94 16.02
C LYS A 65 2.59 -1.43 15.77
N ALA A 66 3.01 -0.98 14.59
CA ALA A 66 2.98 0.42 14.21
C ALA A 66 1.55 0.96 14.17
N PHE A 67 0.61 0.26 13.52
CA PHE A 67 -0.79 0.67 13.40
C PHE A 67 -1.60 0.49 14.70
N GLY A 68 -1.16 -0.39 15.60
CA GLY A 68 -1.72 -0.49 16.96
C GLY A 68 -1.41 0.73 17.84
N SER A 69 -0.31 1.44 17.56
CA SER A 69 0.12 2.61 18.34
C SER A 69 -0.77 3.85 18.14
N ALA A 70 -0.79 4.77 19.10
CA ALA A 70 -1.52 6.04 18.98
C ALA A 70 -1.17 6.89 17.74
N PRO A 71 0.10 7.05 17.32
CA PRO A 71 0.42 7.71 16.06
C PRO A 71 -0.02 6.89 14.84
N GLY A 72 0.10 5.56 14.88
CA GLY A 72 -0.37 4.69 13.79
C GLY A 72 -1.88 4.77 13.57
N GLN A 73 -2.67 4.73 14.64
CA GLN A 73 -4.13 4.89 14.54
C GLN A 73 -4.51 6.28 13.99
N ARG A 74 -3.77 7.34 14.37
CA ARG A 74 -3.96 8.69 13.80
C ARG A 74 -3.68 8.71 12.30
N LEU A 75 -2.61 8.05 11.85
CA LEU A 75 -2.29 7.91 10.44
C LEU A 75 -3.38 7.14 9.69
N CYS A 76 -3.82 5.98 10.22
CA CYS A 76 -4.91 5.20 9.64
C CYS A 76 -6.19 6.02 9.49
N ARG A 77 -6.57 6.82 10.49
CA ARG A 77 -7.74 7.71 10.39
C ARG A 77 -7.60 8.76 9.29
N ARG A 78 -6.40 9.31 9.09
CA ARG A 78 -6.13 10.28 8.01
C ARG A 78 -6.17 9.62 6.63
N LEU A 79 -5.67 8.40 6.50
CA LEU A 79 -5.65 7.66 5.23
C LEU A 79 -6.95 6.89 4.95
N ALA A 80 -7.84 6.75 5.94
CA ALA A 80 -9.09 6.02 5.81
C ALA A 80 -9.97 6.46 4.63
N PRO A 81 -10.10 7.77 4.30
CA PRO A 81 -10.87 8.19 3.12
C PRO A 81 -10.35 7.59 1.81
N LEU A 82 -9.02 7.51 1.64
CA LEU A 82 -8.41 6.92 0.45
C LEU A 82 -8.70 5.42 0.36
N GLY A 83 -8.57 4.71 1.47
CA GLY A 83 -8.85 3.27 1.53
C GLY A 83 -10.32 2.92 1.31
N ARG A 84 -11.25 3.77 1.75
CA ARG A 84 -12.69 3.61 1.53
C ARG A 84 -13.14 3.85 0.09
N MET A 85 -12.31 4.53 -0.71
CA MET A 85 -12.54 4.82 -2.12
C MET A 85 -11.40 4.24 -2.98
N SER A 86 -10.87 3.08 -2.61
CA SER A 86 -9.68 2.50 -3.25
C SER A 86 -9.87 2.21 -4.74
N LEU A 87 -11.03 1.68 -5.15
CA LEU A 87 -11.34 1.37 -6.55
C LEU A 87 -11.56 2.66 -7.35
N SER A 88 -12.33 3.61 -6.82
CA SER A 88 -12.56 4.90 -7.46
C SER A 88 -11.26 5.69 -7.63
N ASN A 89 -10.42 5.72 -6.59
CA ASN A 89 -9.12 6.41 -6.63
C ASN A 89 -8.16 5.72 -7.60
N TYR A 90 -8.14 4.38 -7.63
CA TYR A 90 -7.35 3.62 -8.59
C TYR A 90 -7.73 3.93 -10.04
N LEU A 91 -9.03 3.93 -10.36
CA LEU A 91 -9.53 4.24 -11.69
C LEU A 91 -9.26 5.70 -12.08
N LEU A 92 -9.50 6.63 -11.15
CA LEU A 92 -9.20 8.04 -11.37
C LEU A 92 -7.69 8.27 -11.59
N GLN A 93 -6.84 7.63 -10.80
CA GLN A 93 -5.39 7.76 -10.96
C GLN A 93 -4.92 7.15 -12.28
N SER A 94 -5.43 5.98 -12.65
CA SER A 94 -5.14 5.33 -13.93
C SER A 94 -5.58 6.20 -15.11
N LEU A 95 -6.75 6.83 -15.00
CA LEU A 95 -7.25 7.75 -16.03
C LEU A 95 -6.36 8.98 -16.16
N ILE A 96 -6.01 9.63 -15.04
CA ILE A 96 -5.13 10.81 -15.05
C ILE A 96 -3.77 10.46 -15.63
N LEU A 97 -3.11 9.41 -15.11
CA LEU A 97 -1.79 9.01 -15.60
C LEU A 97 -1.83 8.51 -17.04
N GLY A 98 -2.91 7.83 -17.43
CA GLY A 98 -3.18 7.45 -18.81
C GLY A 98 -3.20 8.67 -19.73
N LEU A 99 -4.01 9.68 -19.40
CA LEU A 99 -4.11 10.91 -20.17
C LEU A 99 -2.82 11.74 -20.16
N LEU A 100 -1.99 11.65 -19.13
CA LEU A 100 -0.72 12.39 -19.09
C LEU A 100 0.38 11.67 -19.87
N PHE A 101 0.51 10.36 -19.72
CA PHE A 101 1.68 9.62 -20.19
C PHE A 101 1.43 8.72 -21.39
N THR A 102 0.22 8.47 -21.84
CA THR A 102 0.01 7.61 -23.03
C THR A 102 -0.10 8.43 -24.32
N GLY A 103 0.08 7.76 -25.46
CA GLY A 103 0.02 8.38 -26.79
C GLY A 103 -1.37 8.88 -27.21
N TYR A 104 -2.45 8.45 -26.54
CA TYR A 104 -3.78 9.03 -26.75
C TYR A 104 -4.03 10.28 -25.90
N GLY A 105 -3.10 10.63 -25.01
CA GLY A 105 -3.15 11.79 -24.13
C GLY A 105 -2.10 12.85 -24.49
N LEU A 106 -1.38 13.35 -23.48
CA LEU A 106 -0.30 14.33 -23.66
C LEU A 106 1.05 13.69 -24.05
N GLY A 107 1.15 12.36 -24.04
CA GLY A 107 2.35 11.66 -24.49
C GLY A 107 3.62 11.96 -23.69
N LEU A 108 3.53 12.29 -22.40
CA LEU A 108 4.67 12.77 -21.59
C LEU A 108 5.73 11.70 -21.23
N VAL A 109 5.71 10.52 -21.84
CA VAL A 109 6.73 9.49 -21.61
C VAL A 109 8.11 10.05 -21.96
N ASN A 110 9.10 9.89 -21.08
CA ASN A 110 10.47 10.35 -21.26
C ASN A 110 10.64 11.89 -21.41
N HIS A 111 9.57 12.68 -21.22
CA HIS A 111 9.63 14.14 -21.27
C HIS A 111 9.84 14.79 -19.90
N LEU A 112 9.59 14.05 -18.81
CA LEU A 112 9.74 14.53 -17.44
C LEU A 112 10.88 13.81 -16.71
N PRO A 113 11.76 14.54 -16.01
CA PRO A 113 12.74 13.91 -15.12
C PRO A 113 12.07 13.11 -13.99
N PRO A 114 12.69 12.04 -13.47
CA PRO A 114 12.08 11.16 -12.46
C PRO A 114 11.54 11.87 -11.21
N LEU A 115 12.26 12.89 -10.73
CA LEU A 115 11.83 13.68 -9.56
C LEU A 115 10.49 14.38 -9.80
N TRP A 116 10.29 14.93 -11.01
CA TRP A 116 9.03 15.60 -11.35
C TRP A 116 7.85 14.63 -11.42
N ILE A 117 8.09 13.40 -11.86
CA ILE A 117 7.07 12.34 -11.85
C ILE A 117 6.65 12.02 -10.41
N VAL A 118 7.62 11.89 -9.49
CA VAL A 118 7.34 11.65 -8.07
C VAL A 118 6.52 12.78 -7.46
N LEU A 119 6.88 14.04 -7.72
CA LEU A 119 6.16 15.21 -7.23
C LEU A 119 4.74 15.30 -7.80
N LEU A 120 4.58 15.04 -9.10
CA LEU A 120 3.28 15.00 -9.77
C LEU A 120 2.36 13.93 -9.16
N VAL A 121 2.86 12.71 -8.99
CA VAL A 121 2.08 11.60 -8.39
C VAL A 121 1.72 11.92 -6.93
N ALA A 122 2.64 12.49 -6.16
CA ALA A 122 2.36 12.95 -4.80
C ALA A 122 1.26 14.02 -4.78
N ALA A 123 1.29 14.99 -5.70
CA ALA A 123 0.27 16.03 -5.81
C ALA A 123 -1.11 15.45 -6.17
N ILE A 124 -1.16 14.53 -7.15
CA ILE A 124 -2.39 13.81 -7.52
C ILE A 124 -2.95 13.07 -6.31
N TYR A 125 -2.10 12.35 -5.57
CA TYR A 125 -2.51 11.57 -4.41
C TYR A 125 -3.08 12.44 -3.29
N LEU A 126 -2.44 13.58 -3.00
CA LEU A 126 -2.95 14.54 -2.02
C LEU A 126 -4.31 15.09 -2.43
N LEU A 127 -4.46 15.46 -3.71
CA LEU A 127 -5.75 15.92 -4.24
C LEU A 127 -6.82 14.83 -4.11
N GLN A 128 -6.52 13.58 -4.48
CA GLN A 128 -7.42 12.44 -4.32
C GLN A 128 -7.81 12.21 -2.85
N MET A 129 -6.89 12.41 -1.92
CA MET A 129 -7.18 12.30 -0.48
C MET A 129 -8.20 13.35 -0.03
N GLN A 130 -8.06 14.59 -0.51
CA GLN A 130 -8.98 15.68 -0.17
C GLN A 130 -10.35 15.47 -0.82
N LEU A 131 -10.38 15.12 -2.11
CA LEU A 131 -11.62 14.79 -2.83
C LEU A 131 -12.35 13.62 -2.18
N SER A 132 -11.63 12.54 -1.82
CA SER A 132 -12.20 11.38 -1.13
C SER A 132 -12.78 11.77 0.23
N THR A 133 -12.07 12.62 0.98
CA THR A 133 -12.52 13.10 2.29
C THR A 133 -13.80 13.92 2.17
N LEU A 134 -13.87 14.84 1.20
CA LEU A 134 -15.05 15.65 0.94
C LEU A 134 -16.24 14.79 0.47
N TRP A 135 -15.99 13.86 -0.46
CA TRP A 135 -17.01 12.96 -0.99
C TRP A 135 -17.66 12.10 0.10
N LEU A 136 -16.83 11.53 0.97
CA LEU A 136 -17.30 10.67 2.06
C LEU A 136 -17.99 11.42 3.20
N ARG A 137 -18.06 12.76 3.17
CA ARG A 137 -18.94 13.51 4.08
C ARG A 137 -20.40 13.24 3.76
N SER A 138 -20.77 13.27 2.47
CA SER A 138 -22.15 13.08 2.01
C SER A 138 -22.49 11.66 1.57
N HIS A 139 -21.52 10.89 1.05
CA HIS A 139 -21.74 9.55 0.50
C HIS A 139 -21.15 8.45 1.40
N GLN A 140 -21.74 7.25 1.35
CA GLN A 140 -21.26 6.10 2.13
C GLN A 140 -20.09 5.38 1.46
N TYR A 141 -20.09 5.36 0.13
CA TYR A 141 -19.14 4.66 -0.73
C TYR A 141 -18.60 5.62 -1.79
N GLY A 142 -17.46 5.30 -2.39
CA GLY A 142 -17.07 5.92 -3.65
C GLY A 142 -17.98 5.46 -4.80
N PRO A 143 -17.99 6.18 -5.92
CA PRO A 143 -18.89 5.91 -7.03
C PRO A 143 -18.71 4.50 -7.61
N CYS A 144 -17.46 4.08 -7.84
CA CYS A 144 -17.17 2.76 -8.39
C CYS A 144 -17.39 1.65 -7.35
N GLU A 145 -17.10 1.90 -6.07
CA GLU A 145 -17.37 0.95 -4.99
C GLU A 145 -18.87 0.72 -4.80
N TRP A 146 -19.69 1.76 -4.96
CA TRP A 146 -21.14 1.63 -4.91
C TRP A 146 -21.67 0.80 -6.08
N LEU A 147 -21.18 1.04 -7.30
CA LEU A 147 -21.53 0.22 -8.47
C LEU A 147 -21.12 -1.24 -8.27
N LEU A 148 -19.89 -1.47 -7.81
CA LEU A 148 -19.41 -2.82 -7.51
C LEU A 148 -20.31 -3.49 -6.48
N ARG A 149 -20.63 -2.79 -5.38
CA ARG A 149 -21.52 -3.32 -4.35
C ARG A 149 -22.90 -3.62 -4.91
N ALA A 150 -23.45 -2.75 -5.75
CA ALA A 150 -24.76 -2.96 -6.37
C ALA A 150 -24.80 -4.24 -7.21
N VAL A 151 -23.73 -4.49 -7.98
CA VAL A 151 -23.57 -5.73 -8.75
C VAL A 151 -23.39 -6.94 -7.83
N THR A 152 -22.54 -6.84 -6.81
CA THR A 152 -22.26 -7.97 -5.89
C THR A 152 -23.49 -8.42 -5.10
N ILE A 153 -24.32 -7.47 -4.65
CA ILE A 153 -25.53 -7.78 -3.87
C ILE A 153 -26.79 -7.90 -4.74
N ALA A 154 -26.67 -7.69 -6.06
CA ALA A 154 -27.77 -7.61 -7.02
C ALA A 154 -28.92 -6.68 -6.60
N ALA A 155 -28.61 -5.59 -5.88
CA ALA A 155 -29.58 -4.60 -5.41
C ALA A 155 -28.91 -3.23 -5.27
N TRP A 156 -29.70 -2.16 -5.36
CA TRP A 156 -29.17 -0.79 -5.28
C TRP A 156 -28.96 -0.35 -3.83
N PRO A 157 -27.71 -0.18 -3.36
CA PRO A 157 -27.46 0.31 -2.00
C PRO A 157 -27.77 1.81 -1.91
N SER A 158 -28.00 2.32 -0.69
CA SER A 158 -28.22 3.76 -0.50
C SER A 158 -26.98 4.56 -0.91
N TRP A 159 -27.17 5.49 -1.87
CA TRP A 159 -26.10 6.33 -2.41
C TRP A 159 -25.59 7.38 -1.38
N ARG A 160 -26.52 8.11 -0.76
CA ARG A 160 -26.22 9.15 0.24
C ARG A 160 -26.37 8.60 1.65
N LYS A 161 -25.59 9.15 2.59
CA LYS A 161 -25.86 8.94 4.02
C LYS A 161 -27.22 9.55 4.34
N ARG A 162 -28.11 8.78 4.96
CA ARG A 162 -29.26 9.37 5.65
C ARG A 162 -28.70 10.24 6.78
N LEU A 163 -28.92 11.55 6.71
CA LEU A 163 -28.71 12.43 7.84
C LEU A 163 -29.62 11.90 8.96
N ALA A 164 -29.03 11.51 10.10
CA ALA A 164 -29.84 11.30 11.29
C ALA A 164 -30.44 12.67 11.63
N ALA A 165 -31.76 12.78 11.50
CA ALA A 165 -32.54 13.94 11.94
C ALA A 165 -32.59 13.95 13.47
#